data_AF-A0A519DDS1-F1
#
_entry.id   AF-A0A519DDS1-F1
#
_cell.length_a   1.000
_cell.length_b   1.000
_cell.length_c   1.000
_cell.angle_alpha   90.00
_cell.angle_beta   90.00
_cell.angle_gamma   90.00
#
_symmetry.space_group_name_H-M   'P 1'
#
loop_
_entity.id
_entity.type
_entity.pdbx_description
1 polymer ?
#
loop_
_entity_poly.entity_id
_entity_poly.type
_entity_poly.pdbx_seq_one_letter_code
_entity_poly.pdbx_strand_id
1 'polypeptide(L)'
;MKSDGSVITWGSVAHGGDSSSVSANLSSNVTDIFSTRSAFAALKSDGSVVTWGNANLGGDSSSVSSELTGVIEIYSTRTAFAAIVEAA
;
A
#
# COMPACT_ATOMS: atom_id res chain seq x y z
N MET A 1 4.41 -11.16 2.02
CA MET A 1 4.68 -10.63 3.38
C MET A 1 5.27 -11.74 4.23
N LYS A 2 6.21 -11.41 5.12
CA LYS A 2 6.78 -12.37 6.07
C LYS A 2 5.96 -12.42 7.36
N SER A 3 6.27 -13.39 8.22
CA SER A 3 5.62 -13.54 9.53
C SER A 3 5.84 -12.37 10.49
N ASP A 4 6.87 -11.56 10.28
CA ASP A 4 7.17 -10.34 11.05
C ASP A 4 6.46 -9.08 10.49
N GLY A 5 5.61 -9.24 9.48
CA GLY A 5 4.95 -8.13 8.79
C GLY A 5 5.88 -7.33 7.86
N SER A 6 7.11 -7.79 7.60
CA SER A 6 7.97 -7.17 6.59
C SER A 6 7.59 -7.61 5.17
N VAL A 7 7.81 -6.73 4.19
CA VAL A 7 7.51 -6.99 2.77
C VAL A 7 8.80 -7.04 1.97
N ILE A 8 8.88 -8.01 1.05
CA ILE A 8 9.90 -8.08 0.00
C ILE A 8 9.15 -7.97 -1.32
N THR A 9 9.64 -7.12 -2.22
CA THR A 9 9.15 -6.99 -3.60
C THR A 9 10.22 -7.50 -4.57
N TRP A 10 9.78 -8.02 -5.72
CA TRP A 10 10.63 -8.44 -6.82
C TRP A 10 9.89 -8.32 -8.15
N GLY A 11 10.63 -8.31 -9.26
CA GLY A 11 10.07 -8.25 -10.62
C GLY A 11 10.20 -6.88 -11.28
N SER A 12 9.25 -6.54 -12.16
CA SER A 12 9.29 -5.32 -12.96
C SER A 12 9.17 -4.06 -12.10
N VAL A 13 10.18 -3.18 -12.18
CA VAL A 13 10.18 -1.85 -11.52
C VAL A 13 8.94 -1.05 -11.91
N ALA A 14 8.56 -1.06 -13.20
CA ALA A 14 7.41 -0.33 -13.71
C ALA A 14 6.06 -0.84 -13.16
N HIS A 15 6.03 -2.01 -12.53
CA HIS A 15 4.83 -2.65 -11.99
C HIS A 15 4.96 -2.93 -10.49
N GLY A 16 5.71 -2.11 -9.75
CA GLY A 16 5.81 -2.19 -8.29
C GLY A 16 6.81 -3.22 -7.76
N GLY A 17 7.69 -3.76 -8.61
CA GLY A 17 8.78 -4.63 -8.20
C GLY A 17 9.88 -3.92 -7.38
N ASP A 18 9.96 -2.60 -7.46
CA ASP A 18 10.83 -1.75 -6.65
C ASP A 18 10.00 -0.98 -5.60
N SER A 19 10.22 -1.30 -4.32
CA SER A 19 9.64 -0.60 -3.17
C SER A 19 10.70 0.14 -2.35
N SER A 20 11.89 0.39 -2.91
CA SER A 20 13.02 0.98 -2.19
C SER A 20 12.68 2.33 -1.55
N SER A 21 11.90 3.16 -2.25
CA SER A 21 11.43 4.48 -1.79
C SER A 21 10.54 4.43 -0.54
N VAL A 22 9.90 3.28 -0.26
CA VAL A 22 9.00 3.09 0.88
C VAL A 22 9.46 1.96 1.81
N SER A 23 10.65 1.41 1.59
CA SER A 23 11.17 0.22 2.28
C SER A 23 11.16 0.34 3.81
N ALA A 24 11.45 1.53 4.36
CA ALA A 24 11.40 1.77 5.79
C ALA A 24 9.99 1.53 6.37
N ASN A 25 8.94 1.92 5.64
CA ASN A 25 7.55 1.75 6.06
C ASN A 25 7.03 0.32 5.86
N LEU A 26 7.77 -0.52 5.12
CA LEU A 26 7.45 -1.92 4.84
C LEU A 26 8.30 -2.90 5.66
N SER A 27 9.00 -2.41 6.67
CA SER A 27 9.94 -3.20 7.48
C SER A 27 9.27 -4.05 8.55
N SER A 28 8.02 -3.74 8.93
CA SER A 28 7.21 -4.49 9.90
C SER A 28 5.75 -4.03 9.87
N ASN A 29 4.90 -4.72 10.63
CA ASN A 29 3.51 -4.32 10.94
C ASN A 29 2.56 -4.20 9.75
N VAL A 30 2.96 -4.63 8.55
CA VAL A 30 2.01 -4.84 7.45
C VAL A 30 1.14 -6.04 7.80
N THR A 31 -0.16 -5.92 7.57
CA THR A 31 -1.14 -7.01 7.76
C THR A 31 -1.63 -7.55 6.43
N ASP A 32 -1.82 -6.66 5.44
CA ASP A 32 -2.43 -7.01 4.16
C ASP A 32 -1.79 -6.24 3.00
N ILE A 33 -1.74 -6.89 1.83
CA ILE A 33 -1.25 -6.30 0.57
C ILE A 33 -2.34 -6.37 -0.48
N PHE A 34 -2.56 -5.25 -1.14
CA PHE A 34 -3.52 -5.08 -2.22
C PHE A 34 -2.79 -4.62 -3.48
N SER A 35 -3.34 -4.91 -4.66
CA SER A 35 -2.68 -4.63 -5.94
C SER A 35 -3.66 -4.12 -7.01
N THR A 36 -3.19 -3.16 -7.80
CA THR A 36 -3.75 -2.84 -9.12
C THR A 36 -2.93 -3.52 -10.22
N ARG A 37 -3.11 -3.11 -11.48
CA ARG A 37 -2.30 -3.59 -12.60
C ARG A 37 -0.79 -3.32 -12.43
N SER A 38 -0.40 -2.25 -11.73
CA SER A 38 1.01 -1.84 -11.64
C SER A 38 1.38 -1.06 -10.38
N ALA A 39 0.53 -1.10 -9.35
CA ALA A 39 0.77 -0.48 -8.05
C ALA A 39 0.27 -1.39 -6.94
N PHE A 40 0.74 -1.11 -5.73
CA PHE A 40 0.36 -1.84 -4.52
C PHE A 40 0.01 -0.88 -3.39
N ALA A 41 -0.80 -1.35 -2.46
CA ALA A 41 -1.10 -0.71 -1.19
C ALA A 41 -0.87 -1.74 -0.06
N ALA A 42 -0.13 -1.35 0.97
CA ALA A 42 0.05 -2.11 2.20
C ALA A 42 -0.78 -1.49 3.30
N LEU A 43 -1.67 -2.28 3.90
CA LEU A 43 -2.36 -1.91 5.14
C LEU A 43 -1.51 -2.35 6.33
N LYS A 44 -1.34 -1.44 7.29
CA LYS A 44 -0.60 -1.69 8.53
C LYS A 44 -1.55 -1.88 9.71
N SER A 45 -1.07 -2.54 10.76
CA SER A 45 -1.83 -2.83 11.99
C SER A 45 -2.27 -1.58 12.76
N ASP A 46 -1.65 -0.42 12.48
CA ASP A 46 -2.01 0.89 13.03
C ASP A 46 -3.07 1.63 12.18
N GLY A 47 -3.58 0.98 11.14
CA GLY A 47 -4.55 1.55 10.20
C GLY A 47 -3.95 2.55 9.21
N SER A 48 -2.63 2.69 9.14
CA SER A 48 -1.96 3.48 8.09
C SER A 48 -1.79 2.67 6.80
N VAL A 49 -1.69 3.39 5.67
CA VAL A 49 -1.52 2.79 4.35
C VAL A 49 -0.26 3.30 3.66
N VAL A 50 0.50 2.38 3.06
CA VAL A 50 1.69 2.69 2.26
C VAL A 50 1.44 2.26 0.82
N THR A 51 1.58 3.19 -0.14
CA THR A 51 1.43 2.88 -1.57
C THR A 51 2.78 2.93 -2.30
N TRP A 52 2.93 2.12 -3.35
CA TRP A 52 4.09 2.17 -4.25
C TRP A 52 3.76 1.61 -5.64
N GLY A 53 4.68 1.82 -6.59
CA GLY A 53 4.54 1.42 -7.98
C GLY A 53 4.11 2.59 -8.87
N ASN A 54 3.32 2.30 -9.91
CA ASN A 54 2.94 3.31 -10.90
C ASN A 54 1.94 4.33 -10.30
N ALA A 55 2.35 5.61 -10.22
CA ALA A 55 1.55 6.69 -9.66
C ALA A 55 0.15 6.84 -10.32
N ASN A 56 0.08 6.70 -11.65
CA ASN A 56 -1.18 6.81 -12.40
C ASN A 56 -2.14 5.62 -12.18
N LEU A 57 -1.67 4.56 -11.52
CA LEU A 57 -2.42 3.33 -11.26
C LEU A 57 -2.57 3.06 -9.76
N GLY A 58 -2.49 4.11 -8.94
CA GLY A 58 -2.71 4.05 -7.49
C GLY A 58 -1.44 4.01 -6.64
N GLY A 59 -0.25 4.12 -7.24
CA GLY A 59 1.03 4.09 -6.53
C GLY A 59 1.41 5.40 -5.81
N ASP A 60 0.62 6.46 -5.98
CA ASP A 60 0.78 7.74 -5.29
C ASP A 60 -0.49 8.10 -4.52
N SER A 61 -0.43 8.00 -3.20
CA SER A 61 -1.51 8.39 -2.28
C SER A 61 -1.24 9.71 -1.56
N SER A 62 -0.27 10.52 -2.00
CA SER A 62 0.13 11.76 -1.32
C SER A 62 -1.01 12.74 -1.14
N SER A 63 -1.90 12.86 -2.13
CA SER A 63 -3.07 13.76 -2.11
C SER A 63 -4.11 13.45 -1.03
N VAL A 64 -4.15 12.22 -0.53
CA VAL A 64 -5.09 11.74 0.50
C VAL A 64 -4.37 11.18 1.72
N SER A 65 -3.07 11.46 1.87
CA SER A 65 -2.23 10.87 2.92
C SER A 65 -2.72 11.14 4.34
N SER A 66 -3.32 12.31 4.58
CA SER A 66 -3.92 12.67 5.87
C SER A 66 -5.24 11.96 6.18
N GLU A 67 -5.89 11.37 5.17
CA GLU A 67 -7.16 10.66 5.28
C GLU A 67 -6.94 9.14 5.45
N LEU A 68 -5.76 8.63 5.07
CA LEU A 68 -5.40 7.21 5.18
C LEU A 68 -4.89 6.85 6.59
N THR A 69 -5.70 7.18 7.59
CA THR A 69 -5.47 6.86 9.01
C THR A 69 -6.69 6.14 9.57
N GLY A 70 -6.50 5.10 10.37
CA GLY A 70 -7.62 4.29 10.86
C GLY A 70 -8.32 3.49 9.76
N VAL A 71 -7.60 3.17 8.67
CA VAL A 71 -8.09 2.31 7.60
C VAL A 71 -8.26 0.89 8.14
N ILE A 72 -9.42 0.30 7.89
CA ILE A 72 -9.73 -1.08 8.28
C ILE A 72 -9.84 -2.02 7.08
N GLU A 73 -10.08 -1.49 5.88
CA GLU A 73 -10.19 -2.30 4.67
C GLU A 73 -9.81 -1.51 3.42
N ILE A 74 -9.21 -2.19 2.44
CA ILE A 74 -8.87 -1.62 1.12
C ILE A 74 -9.53 -2.47 0.03
N TYR A 75 -10.15 -1.79 -0.93
CA TYR A 75 -10.69 -2.37 -2.15
C TYR A 75 -9.86 -1.91 -3.34
N SER A 76 -9.66 -2.81 -4.31
CA SER A 76 -8.85 -2.54 -5.51
C SER A 76 -9.69 -2.65 -6.76
N THR A 77 -9.45 -1.73 -7.70
CA THR A 77 -9.86 -1.87 -9.10
C THR A 77 -8.63 -2.18 -9.95
N ARG A 78 -8.78 -2.19 -11.27
CA ARG A 78 -7.65 -2.35 -12.19
C ARG A 78 -6.60 -1.22 -12.06
N THR A 79 -6.99 -0.03 -11.61
CA THR A 79 -6.15 1.17 -11.67
C THR A 79 -6.24 2.10 -10.45
N ALA A 80 -7.05 1.78 -9.45
CA ALA A 80 -7.28 2.62 -8.28
C ALA A 80 -7.62 1.79 -7.03
N PHE A 81 -7.48 2.41 -5.86
CA PHE A 81 -7.88 1.87 -4.56
C PHE A 81 -9.01 2.69 -3.93
N ALA A 82 -9.78 2.06 -3.06
CA ALA A 82 -10.71 2.72 -2.13
C ALA A 82 -10.46 2.17 -0.72
N ALA A 83 -10.61 2.99 0.31
CA ALA A 83 -10.40 2.59 1.70
C ALA A 83 -11.66 2.84 2.53
N ILE A 84 -11.95 1.93 3.45
CA ILE A 84 -12.91 2.15 4.54
C ILE A 84 -12.10 2.55 5.78
N VAL A 85 -12.48 3.67 6.39
CA VAL A 85 -11.91 4.17 7.64
C VAL A 85 -12.91 3.98 8.77
N GLU A 86 -12.41 3.71 9.98
CA GLU A 86 -13.24 3.77 11.19
C GLU A 86 -13.86 5.16 11.34
N ALA A 87 -15.12 5.20 11.77
CA ALA A 87 -15.75 6.46 12.15
C ALA A 87 -15.16 6.92 13.49
N ALA A 88 -14.80 8.19 13.58
CA ALA A 88 -14.32 8.83 14.81
C ALA A 88 -15.36 8.80 15.94
#